data_AF-G4F1V5-F1
#
_entry.id   AF-G4F1V5-F1
#
_cell.length_a   1.000
_cell.length_b   1.000
_cell.length_c   1.000
_cell.angle_alpha   90.00
_cell.angle_beta   90.00
_cell.angle_gamma   90.00
#
_symmetry.space_group_name_H-M   'P 1'
#
loop_
_entity.id
_entity.type
_entity.pdbx_description
1 polymer ?
#
loop_
_entity_poly.entity_id
_entity_poly.type
_entity_poly.pdbx_seq_one_letter_code
_entity_poly.pdbx_strand_id
1 'polypeptide(L)'
;MDIDDFMKSTNGPAYEKNEARNGPPLSYVGEKLRYALEHSHDLLHGIESCVPASLPLPDEYLEGAPISAKQDLLKSPAWASFYYQVTAFAALFNMLGVVNSDKDIERLGQMSEKDFKKWLDFIEREGSVLG
;
A
#
# COMPACT_ATOMS: atom_id res chain seq x y z
N MET A 1 45.72 -6.12 11.12
CA MET A 1 44.44 -5.89 10.42
C MET A 1 43.78 -4.77 11.20
N ASP A 2 43.60 -3.61 10.56
CA ASP A 2 43.24 -2.34 11.23
C ASP A 2 41.72 -2.28 11.50
N ILE A 3 41.31 -1.68 12.62
CA ILE A 3 39.89 -1.66 13.07
C ILE A 3 39.03 -0.81 12.11
N ASP A 4 39.67 0.11 11.40
CA ASP A 4 39.07 0.97 10.38
C ASP A 4 38.62 0.19 9.12
N ASP A 5 39.16 -1.01 8.87
CA ASP A 5 38.76 -1.85 7.73
C ASP A 5 37.39 -2.54 7.98
N PHE A 6 36.97 -2.64 9.25
CA PHE A 6 35.65 -3.11 9.68
C PHE A 6 34.58 -2.00 9.73
N MET A 7 35.00 -0.74 9.78
CA MET A 7 34.14 0.44 9.90
C MET A 7 33.91 1.09 8.52
N LYS A 8 33.68 0.29 7.48
CA LYS A 8 33.16 0.83 6.21
C LYS A 8 31.80 1.46 6.50
N SER A 9 31.71 2.77 6.27
CA SER A 9 30.46 3.54 6.33
C SER A 9 29.30 2.71 5.82
N THR A 10 28.32 2.44 6.68
CA THR A 10 27.14 1.59 6.38
C THR A 10 26.39 2.07 5.14
N ASN A 11 26.56 3.36 4.80
CA ASN A 11 25.91 4.02 3.67
C ASN A 11 26.89 4.52 2.60
N GLY A 12 28.19 4.18 2.65
CA GLY A 12 29.29 4.84 1.94
C GLY A 12 28.96 5.43 0.55
N PRO A 13 29.19 4.72 -0.57
CA PRO A 13 28.98 5.26 -1.90
C PRO A 13 27.50 5.41 -2.31
N ALA A 14 26.54 5.06 -1.43
CA ALA A 14 25.11 5.12 -1.74
C ALA A 14 24.60 6.56 -1.91
N TYR A 15 25.30 7.55 -1.33
CA TYR A 15 24.98 8.98 -1.45
C TYR A 15 26.03 9.76 -2.26
N GLU A 16 27.09 9.10 -2.73
CA GLU A 16 28.20 9.75 -3.45
C GLU A 16 27.98 9.72 -4.97
N LYS A 17 27.03 8.91 -5.45
CA LYS A 17 26.76 8.73 -6.87
C LYS A 17 25.36 9.27 -7.21
N ASN A 18 25.34 10.36 -7.97
CA ASN A 18 24.13 10.80 -8.66
C ASN A 18 23.80 9.78 -9.75
N GLU A 19 22.77 8.96 -9.53
CA GLU A 19 22.18 8.14 -10.57
C GLU A 19 21.09 8.94 -11.29
N ALA A 20 21.32 9.25 -12.57
CA ALA A 20 20.26 9.73 -13.43
C ALA A 20 19.32 8.56 -13.74
N ARG A 21 18.20 8.47 -13.02
CA ARG A 21 17.15 7.49 -13.32
C ARG A 21 16.43 7.93 -14.59
N ASN A 22 16.80 7.33 -15.73
CA ASN A 22 15.97 7.36 -16.95
C ASN A 22 14.81 6.35 -16.83
N GLY A 23 14.07 6.43 -15.71
CA GLY A 23 12.90 5.62 -15.45
C GLY A 23 11.65 6.19 -16.12
N PRO A 24 10.51 5.47 -16.06
CA PRO A 24 9.24 6.03 -16.51
C PRO A 24 8.92 7.32 -15.71
N PRO A 25 8.19 8.27 -16.31
CA PRO A 25 7.75 9.48 -15.61
C PRO A 25 7.04 9.13 -14.29
N LEU A 26 7.27 9.88 -13.22
CA LEU A 26 6.60 9.62 -11.94
C LEU A 26 5.09 9.78 -12.03
N SER A 27 4.59 10.59 -12.97
CA SER A 27 3.16 10.66 -13.31
C SER A 27 2.61 9.34 -13.86
N TYR A 28 3.40 8.62 -14.68
CA TYR A 28 3.03 7.28 -15.15
C TYR A 28 2.99 6.28 -13.99
N VAL A 29 3.96 6.36 -13.07
CA VAL A 29 3.94 5.52 -11.85
C VAL A 29 2.71 5.84 -10.99
N GLY A 30 2.38 7.12 -10.83
CA GLY A 30 1.20 7.59 -10.12
C GLY A 30 -0.09 7.03 -10.72
N GLU A 31 -0.24 7.10 -12.05
CA GLU A 31 -1.38 6.52 -12.76
C GLU A 31 -1.54 5.02 -12.50
N LYS A 32 -0.45 4.24 -12.55
CA LYS A 32 -0.52 2.78 -12.30
C LYS A 32 -0.82 2.46 -10.85
N LEU A 33 -0.26 3.24 -9.92
CA LEU A 33 -0.54 3.08 -8.51
C LEU A 33 -1.98 3.47 -8.17
N ARG A 34 -2.54 4.48 -8.84
CA ARG A 34 -3.96 4.84 -8.75
C ARG A 34 -4.83 3.65 -9.15
N TYR A 35 -4.58 3.04 -10.31
CA TYR A 35 -5.37 1.88 -10.73
C TYR A 35 -5.24 0.70 -9.77
N ALA A 36 -4.04 0.42 -9.26
CA ALA A 36 -3.85 -0.62 -8.27
C ALA A 36 -4.69 -0.36 -7.01
N LEU A 37 -4.73 0.90 -6.55
CA LEU A 37 -5.53 1.31 -5.40
C LEU A 37 -7.03 1.17 -5.62
N GLU A 38 -7.53 1.61 -6.78
CA GLU A 38 -8.95 1.46 -7.13
C GLU A 38 -9.36 -0.02 -7.09
N HIS A 39 -8.57 -0.91 -7.71
CA HIS A 39 -8.87 -2.35 -7.71
C HIS A 39 -8.68 -3.01 -6.34
N SER A 40 -7.69 -2.56 -5.55
CA SER A 40 -7.49 -3.06 -4.18
C SER A 40 -8.64 -2.64 -3.26
N HIS A 41 -9.19 -1.44 -3.46
CA HIS A 41 -10.38 -0.97 -2.76
C HIS A 41 -11.60 -1.80 -3.15
N ASP A 42 -11.81 -2.02 -4.46
CA ASP A 42 -12.91 -2.85 -4.95
C ASP A 42 -12.81 -4.30 -4.44
N LEU A 43 -11.60 -4.86 -4.36
CA LEU A 43 -11.35 -6.17 -3.77
C LEU A 43 -11.80 -6.23 -2.30
N LEU A 44 -11.47 -5.20 -1.49
CA LEU A 44 -11.90 -5.13 -0.09
C LEU A 44 -13.42 -5.12 0.04
N HIS A 45 -14.11 -4.30 -0.77
CA HIS A 45 -15.57 -4.25 -0.78
C HIS A 45 -16.18 -5.55 -1.30
N GLY A 46 -15.58 -6.18 -2.31
CA GLY A 46 -16.00 -7.47 -2.85
C GLY A 46 -15.86 -8.60 -1.84
N ILE A 47 -14.77 -8.64 -1.07
CA ILE A 47 -14.59 -9.59 0.03
C ILE A 47 -15.68 -9.37 1.09
N GLU A 48 -15.92 -8.11 1.49
CA GLU A 48 -16.88 -7.83 2.55
C GLU A 48 -18.31 -8.20 2.14
N SER A 49 -18.74 -7.82 0.94
CA SER A 49 -20.11 -7.93 0.45
C SER A 49 -20.47 -9.30 -0.16
N CYS A 50 -19.53 -9.95 -0.84
CA CYS A 50 -19.82 -11.16 -1.63
C CYS A 50 -19.29 -12.45 -1.00
N VAL A 51 -18.29 -12.38 -0.11
CA VAL A 51 -17.70 -13.59 0.47
C VAL A 51 -18.42 -13.96 1.77
N PRO A 52 -18.92 -15.21 1.92
CA PRO A 52 -19.58 -15.65 3.13
C PRO A 52 -18.60 -15.69 4.32
N ALA A 53 -19.13 -15.52 5.54
CA ALA A 53 -18.31 -15.51 6.76
C ALA A 53 -17.64 -16.86 7.04
N SER A 54 -18.30 -17.96 6.65
CA SER A 54 -17.76 -19.33 6.76
C SER A 54 -17.46 -19.87 5.37
N LEU A 55 -16.20 -20.20 5.14
CA LEU A 55 -15.70 -20.81 3.92
C LEU A 55 -15.02 -22.14 4.29
N PRO A 56 -15.12 -23.17 3.43
CA PRO A 56 -14.42 -24.40 3.66
C PRO A 56 -12.91 -24.16 3.62
N LEU A 57 -12.20 -24.81 4.54
CA LEU A 57 -10.74 -24.82 4.60
C LEU A 57 -10.24 -26.26 4.41
N PRO A 58 -9.11 -26.46 3.73
CA PRO A 58 -8.44 -27.75 3.69
C PRO A 58 -8.08 -28.25 5.10
N ASP A 59 -8.04 -29.57 5.30
CA ASP A 59 -7.82 -30.20 6.61
C ASP A 59 -6.51 -29.74 7.29
N GLU A 60 -5.47 -29.43 6.51
CA GLU A 60 -4.20 -28.87 6.99
C GLU A 60 -4.35 -27.54 7.75
N TYR A 61 -5.39 -26.75 7.48
CA TYR A 61 -5.70 -25.51 8.20
C TYR A 61 -6.61 -25.74 9.42
N LEU A 62 -7.15 -26.94 9.58
CA LEU A 62 -7.97 -27.34 10.73
C LEU A 62 -7.12 -27.94 11.86
N GLU A 63 -5.91 -28.43 11.54
CA GLU A 63 -4.93 -28.90 12.50
C GLU A 63 -4.20 -27.72 13.17
N GLY A 64 -4.88 -27.04 14.11
CA GLY A 64 -4.29 -25.92 14.85
C GLY A 64 -5.31 -24.97 15.47
N ALA A 65 -4.92 -23.70 15.65
CA ALA A 65 -5.87 -22.65 16.02
C ALA A 65 -6.79 -22.37 14.82
N PRO A 66 -8.13 -22.34 15.00
CA PRO A 66 -9.05 -22.15 13.89
C PRO A 66 -8.84 -20.77 13.26
N ILE A 67 -8.43 -20.75 11.99
CA ILE A 67 -8.40 -19.53 11.17
C ILE A 67 -9.71 -19.38 10.40
N SER A 68 -10.08 -18.14 10.09
CA SER A 68 -11.17 -17.81 9.17
C SER A 68 -10.61 -17.54 7.79
N ALA A 69 -11.04 -18.29 6.77
CA ALA A 69 -10.57 -18.03 5.40
C ALA A 69 -10.93 -16.60 4.93
N LYS A 70 -12.14 -16.12 5.26
CA LYS A 70 -12.54 -14.74 4.91
C LYS A 70 -11.67 -13.71 5.61
N GLN A 71 -11.49 -13.84 6.92
CA GLN A 71 -10.76 -12.83 7.69
C GLN A 71 -9.24 -12.93 7.47
N ASP A 72 -8.66 -14.11 7.72
CA ASP A 72 -7.22 -14.28 7.83
C ASP A 72 -6.53 -14.46 6.48
N LEU A 73 -7.18 -15.14 5.53
CA LEU A 73 -6.57 -15.45 4.22
C LEU A 73 -6.93 -14.45 3.12
N LEU A 74 -8.08 -13.77 3.24
CA LEU A 74 -8.55 -12.83 2.22
C LEU A 74 -8.50 -11.38 2.70
N LYS A 75 -9.26 -11.05 3.75
CA LYS A 75 -9.45 -9.66 4.18
C LYS A 75 -8.17 -9.06 4.75
N SER A 76 -7.45 -9.76 5.64
CA SER A 76 -6.23 -9.24 6.26
C SER A 76 -5.11 -8.96 5.23
N PRO A 77 -4.79 -9.87 4.28
CA PRO A 77 -3.82 -9.57 3.23
C PRO A 77 -4.27 -8.47 2.26
N ALA A 78 -5.55 -8.45 1.87
CA ALA A 78 -6.10 -7.40 1.02
C ALA A 78 -6.02 -6.03 1.71
N TRP A 79 -6.28 -5.98 3.03
CA TRP A 79 -6.18 -4.77 3.84
C TRP A 79 -4.74 -4.27 3.94
N ALA A 80 -3.79 -5.17 4.21
CA ALA A 80 -2.37 -4.82 4.23
C ALA A 80 -1.90 -4.27 2.87
N SER A 81 -2.32 -4.90 1.76
CA SER A 81 -2.04 -4.42 0.41
C SER A 81 -2.60 -3.02 0.17
N PHE A 82 -3.87 -2.79 0.51
CA PHE A 82 -4.51 -1.47 0.40
C PHE A 82 -3.78 -0.41 1.23
N TYR A 83 -3.46 -0.72 2.49
CA TYR A 83 -2.71 0.14 3.39
C TYR A 83 -1.41 0.63 2.76
N TYR A 84 -0.56 -0.30 2.32
CA TYR A 84 0.75 0.06 1.76
C TYR A 84 0.64 0.83 0.46
N GLN A 85 -0.35 0.52 -0.37
CA GLN A 85 -0.60 1.26 -1.59
C GLN A 85 -1.08 2.69 -1.32
N VAL A 86 -1.93 2.91 -0.30
CA VAL A 86 -2.39 4.25 0.10
C VAL A 86 -1.21 5.08 0.58
N THR A 87 -0.38 4.51 1.45
CA THR A 87 0.85 5.17 1.93
C THR A 87 1.80 5.49 0.79
N ALA A 88 2.03 4.53 -0.12
CA ALA A 88 2.91 4.74 -1.28
C ALA A 88 2.38 5.83 -2.22
N PHE A 89 1.06 5.89 -2.43
CA PHE A 89 0.44 6.90 -3.30
C PHE A 89 0.52 8.28 -2.68
N ALA A 90 0.16 8.42 -1.40
CA ALA A 90 0.31 9.67 -0.67
C ALA A 90 1.79 10.12 -0.63
N ALA A 91 2.74 9.21 -0.43
CA ALA A 91 4.17 9.52 -0.47
C ALA A 91 4.64 9.97 -1.86
N LEU A 92 4.23 9.29 -2.92
CA LEU A 92 4.60 9.63 -4.29
C LEU A 92 4.20 11.07 -4.64
N PHE A 93 3.05 11.53 -4.14
CA PHE A 93 2.53 12.88 -4.37
C PHE A 93 2.94 13.91 -3.29
N ASN A 94 3.86 13.57 -2.38
CA ASN A 94 4.27 14.42 -1.24
C ASN A 94 3.10 14.83 -0.31
N MET A 95 2.08 13.98 -0.21
CA MET A 95 0.86 14.19 0.56
C MET A 95 0.73 13.25 1.77
N LEU A 96 1.83 12.67 2.29
CA LEU A 96 1.78 11.77 3.47
C LEU A 96 1.05 12.39 4.67
N GLY A 97 1.09 13.72 4.80
CA GLY A 97 0.38 14.46 5.85
C GLY A 97 -1.16 14.33 5.80
N VAL A 98 -1.74 13.69 4.79
CA VAL A 98 -3.19 13.41 4.71
C VAL A 98 -3.57 12.03 5.26
N VAL A 99 -2.59 11.18 5.54
CA VAL A 99 -2.74 9.83 6.11
C VAL A 99 -1.78 9.68 7.28
N ASN A 100 -2.14 10.30 8.41
CA ASN A 100 -1.26 10.40 9.59
C ASN A 100 -1.46 9.27 10.60
N SER A 101 -2.50 8.47 10.42
CA SER A 101 -2.86 7.42 11.36
C SER A 101 -3.55 6.24 10.67
N ASP A 102 -3.53 5.09 11.33
CA ASP A 102 -4.25 3.90 10.86
C ASP A 102 -5.76 4.16 10.70
N LYS A 103 -6.32 5.06 11.51
CA LYS A 103 -7.74 5.48 11.42
C LYS A 103 -8.07 6.22 10.12
N ASP A 104 -7.11 6.95 9.56
CA ASP A 104 -7.31 7.63 8.28
C ASP A 104 -7.43 6.60 7.15
N ILE A 105 -6.61 5.55 7.21
CA ILE A 105 -6.62 4.45 6.24
C ILE A 105 -7.87 3.59 6.41
N GLU A 106 -8.27 3.28 7.66
CA GLU A 106 -9.54 2.63 7.97
C GLU A 106 -10.72 3.38 7.35
N ARG A 107 -10.77 4.70 7.52
CA ARG A 107 -11.79 5.55 6.93
C ARG A 107 -11.78 5.47 5.40
N LEU A 108 -10.61 5.50 4.76
CA LEU A 108 -10.49 5.39 3.31
C LEU A 108 -11.03 4.06 2.78
N GLY A 109 -10.70 2.94 3.44
CA GLY A 109 -11.20 1.62 3.03
C GLY A 109 -12.71 1.43 3.26
N GLN A 110 -13.33 2.25 4.09
CA GLN A 110 -14.79 2.25 4.33
C GLN A 110 -15.56 3.21 3.41
N MET A 111 -14.88 4.01 2.60
CA MET A 111 -15.55 4.95 1.71
C MET A 111 -16.33 4.22 0.62
N SER A 112 -17.33 4.92 0.05
CA SER A 112 -17.87 4.51 -1.24
C SER A 112 -16.78 4.62 -2.31
N GLU A 113 -16.84 3.78 -3.35
CA GLU A 113 -15.93 3.85 -4.50
C GLU A 113 -15.85 5.28 -5.07
N LYS A 114 -17.00 5.97 -5.16
CA LYS A 114 -17.09 7.35 -5.63
C LYS A 114 -16.33 8.32 -4.74
N ASP A 115 -16.44 8.20 -3.41
CA ASP A 115 -15.76 9.11 -2.50
C ASP A 115 -14.27 8.80 -2.38
N PHE A 116 -13.89 7.52 -2.48
CA PHE A 116 -12.50 7.12 -2.57
C PHE A 116 -11.84 7.69 -3.85
N LYS A 117 -12.51 7.62 -5.01
CA LYS A 117 -12.04 8.23 -6.26
C LYS A 117 -11.87 9.75 -6.15
N LYS A 118 -12.79 10.46 -5.49
CA LYS A 118 -12.62 11.90 -5.22
C LYS A 118 -11.42 12.18 -4.32
N TRP A 119 -11.14 11.30 -3.35
CA TRP A 119 -9.95 11.44 -2.51
C TRP A 119 -8.68 11.26 -3.35
N LEU A 120 -8.63 10.27 -4.24
CA LEU A 120 -7.52 10.12 -5.19
C LEU A 120 -7.34 11.36 -6.08
N ASP A 121 -8.44 11.91 -6.62
CA ASP A 121 -8.42 13.14 -7.42
C ASP A 121 -7.88 14.34 -6.62
N PHE A 122 -8.20 14.42 -5.33
CA PHE A 122 -7.67 15.45 -4.45
C PHE A 122 -6.15 15.31 -4.26
N ILE A 123 -5.64 14.10 -4.04
CA ILE A 123 -4.20 13.86 -3.89
C ILE A 123 -3.44 14.22 -5.17
N GLU A 124 -3.94 13.83 -6.34
CA GLU A 124 -3.27 14.14 -7.62
C GLU A 124 -3.34 15.63 -7.96
N ARG A 125 -4.40 16.33 -7.56
CA ARG A 125 -4.58 17.76 -7.84
C ARG A 125 -3.73 18.64 -6.94
N GLU A 126 -3.68 18.35 -5.64
CA GLU A 126 -2.97 19.18 -4.66
C GLU A 126 -1.51 18.73 -4.44
N GLY A 127 -1.20 17.48 -4.74
CA GLY A 127 0.13 16.92 -4.58
C GLY A 127 1.06 17.17 -5.78
N SER A 128 2.34 16.87 -5.58
CA SER A 128 3.38 16.95 -6.61
C SER A 128 4.22 15.70 -6.57
N VAL A 129 4.47 15.08 -7.72
CA VAL A 129 5.43 13.96 -7.83
C VAL A 129 6.87 14.42 -7.98
N LEU A 130 7.12 15.72 -8.15
CA LEU A 130 8.45 16.28 -8.35
C LEU A 130 8.98 17.02 -7.11
N GLY A 131 8.19 17.08 -6.03
CA GLY A 131 8.42 18.00 -4.91
C GLY A 131 7.79 19.36 -5.12
#